data_AF-A0A7W7WE62-F1
#
_entry.id   AF-A0A7W7WE62-F1
#
_cell.length_a   1.000
_cell.length_b   1.000
_cell.length_c   1.000
_cell.angle_alpha   90.00
_cell.angle_beta   90.00
_cell.angle_gamma   90.00
#
_symmetry.space_group_name_H-M   'P 1'
#
loop_
_entity.id
_entity.type
_entity.pdbx_description
1 polymer ?
#
loop_
_entity_poly.entity_id
_entity_poly.type
_entity_poly.pdbx_seq_one_letter_code
_entity_poly.pdbx_strand_id
1 'polypeptide(L)'
;MRKHTITALWDDIPEDADDLVLVRGGFRLYLCACGRHLADREAAELHAAETNQCTTCLGSATEEIVPDFSQECTACAGTGRRKAQLTWELAYVEAETMITVDLVRMLIAPLTKPFQLSQVADTVRATLGLPVGRLPVGPRVRDVLRTLEAAGELTLVSAPDELLRGTTVVLYRDPYWQHVLE
;
A
#
# COMPACT_ATOMS: atom_id res chain seq x y z
N MET A 1 -10.45 28.80 6.02
CA MET A 1 -9.20 28.04 5.76
C MET A 1 -9.13 27.76 4.27
N ARG A 2 -7.99 28.00 3.61
CA ARG A 2 -7.83 27.65 2.19
C ARG A 2 -7.77 26.12 2.06
N LYS A 3 -8.38 25.55 1.02
CA LYS A 3 -8.26 24.12 0.70
C LYS A 3 -6.87 23.88 0.10
N HIS A 4 -6.10 22.95 0.65
CA HIS A 4 -4.72 22.67 0.24
C HIS A 4 -4.56 21.31 -0.45
N THR A 5 -5.62 20.82 -1.11
CA THR A 5 -5.51 19.61 -1.94
C THR A 5 -4.55 19.87 -3.09
N ILE A 6 -3.56 19.00 -3.26
CA ILE A 6 -2.60 19.05 -4.37
C ILE A 6 -3.05 18.05 -5.42
N THR A 7 -3.25 18.54 -6.63
CA THR A 7 -3.54 17.69 -7.79
C THR A 7 -2.21 17.27 -8.39
N ALA A 8 -2.05 15.98 -8.61
CA ALA A 8 -1.01 15.42 -9.45
C ALA A 8 -1.62 15.18 -10.83
N LEU A 9 -1.03 15.74 -11.87
CA LEU A 9 -1.46 15.55 -13.27
C LEU A 9 -0.33 14.84 -14.01
N TRP A 10 -0.67 13.90 -14.88
CA TRP A 10 0.32 13.34 -15.80
C TRP A 10 0.73 14.37 -16.84
N ASP A 11 2.03 14.51 -17.02
CA ASP A 11 2.66 15.18 -18.13
C ASP A 11 2.83 14.20 -19.30
N ASP A 12 3.53 14.60 -20.35
CA ASP A 12 3.87 13.71 -21.47
C ASP A 12 4.67 12.49 -20.98
N ILE A 13 4.04 11.30 -21.04
CA ILE A 13 4.65 10.02 -20.68
C ILE A 13 5.29 9.40 -21.94
N PRO A 14 6.62 9.18 -21.96
CA PRO A 14 7.26 8.46 -23.06
C PRO A 14 6.69 7.06 -23.27
N GLU A 15 6.61 6.59 -24.53
CA GLU A 15 6.10 5.25 -24.84
C GLU A 15 6.94 4.12 -24.22
N ASP A 16 8.23 4.38 -24.01
CA ASP A 16 9.22 3.47 -23.40
C ASP A 16 9.44 3.71 -21.90
N ALA A 17 8.60 4.53 -21.25
CA ALA A 17 8.72 4.83 -19.83
C ALA A 17 8.55 3.57 -18.96
N ASP A 18 9.57 3.30 -18.14
CA ASP A 18 9.58 2.23 -17.15
C ASP A 18 8.37 2.33 -16.20
N ASP A 19 7.65 1.22 -16.06
CA ASP A 19 6.47 1.10 -15.20
C ASP A 19 6.76 1.48 -13.74
N LEU A 20 7.95 1.16 -13.22
CA LEU A 20 8.36 1.51 -11.87
C LEU A 20 8.51 3.03 -11.69
N VAL A 21 8.90 3.74 -12.75
CA VAL A 21 8.98 5.21 -12.73
C VAL A 21 7.58 5.81 -12.65
N LEU A 22 6.61 5.25 -13.38
CA LEU A 22 5.22 5.70 -13.31
C LEU A 22 4.60 5.47 -11.93
N VAL A 23 4.75 4.27 -11.38
CA VAL A 23 4.20 3.91 -10.05
C VAL A 23 4.78 4.82 -8.95
N ARG A 24 6.03 5.26 -9.10
CA ARG A 24 6.69 6.20 -8.17
C ARG A 24 6.33 7.67 -8.41
N GLY A 25 5.44 7.95 -9.37
CA GLY A 25 4.95 9.29 -9.68
C GLY A 25 5.87 10.12 -10.57
N GLY A 26 6.70 9.48 -11.39
CA GLY A 26 7.41 10.15 -12.48
C GLY A 26 6.42 10.74 -13.49
N PHE A 27 6.85 11.79 -14.21
CA PHE A 27 6.02 12.53 -15.17
C PHE A 27 4.75 13.13 -14.56
N ARG A 28 4.78 13.47 -13.27
CA ARG A 28 3.67 14.17 -12.61
C ARG A 28 4.00 15.63 -12.36
N LEU A 29 3.05 16.50 -12.68
CA LEU A 29 3.04 17.90 -12.31
C LEU A 29 2.18 18.10 -11.07
N TYR A 30 2.66 18.91 -10.12
CA TYR A 30 2.00 19.09 -8.82
C TYR A 30 1.51 20.54 -8.65
N LEU A 31 0.20 20.70 -8.52
CA LEU A 31 -0.43 22.00 -8.31
C LEU A 31 -1.32 21.97 -7.06
N CYS A 32 -1.03 22.85 -6.10
CA CYS A 32 -1.88 23.02 -4.94
C CYS A 32 -3.05 23.95 -5.25
N ALA A 33 -4.25 23.63 -4.74
CA ALA A 33 -5.42 24.50 -4.82
C ALA A 33 -5.22 25.89 -4.16
N CYS A 34 -4.13 26.09 -3.41
CA CYS A 34 -3.74 27.40 -2.90
C CYS A 34 -3.03 28.30 -3.95
N GLY A 35 -2.78 27.78 -5.15
CA GLY A 35 -2.10 28.45 -6.27
C GLY A 35 -0.59 28.21 -6.34
N ARG A 36 -0.03 27.36 -5.45
CA ARG A 36 1.41 27.04 -5.44
C ARG A 36 1.71 25.92 -6.43
N HIS A 37 2.60 26.20 -7.38
CA HIS A 37 3.27 25.18 -8.19
C HIS A 37 4.36 24.51 -7.36
N LEU A 38 4.43 23.18 -7.45
CA LEU A 38 5.36 22.36 -6.69
C LEU A 38 6.23 21.63 -7.72
N ALA A 39 7.54 21.82 -7.63
CA ALA A 39 8.48 21.42 -8.68
C ALA A 39 8.53 19.91 -8.90
N ASP A 40 8.35 19.15 -7.83
CA ASP A 40 8.46 17.70 -7.81
C ASP A 40 7.60 17.11 -6.68
N ARG A 41 7.69 15.78 -6.55
CA ARG A 41 7.00 15.00 -5.54
C ARG A 41 7.44 15.38 -4.13
N GLU A 42 8.73 15.58 -3.89
CA GLU A 42 9.26 15.92 -2.56
C GLU A 42 8.75 17.28 -2.08
N ALA A 43 8.76 18.29 -2.97
CA ALA A 43 8.18 19.59 -2.70
C ALA A 43 6.68 19.51 -2.40
N ALA A 44 5.95 18.63 -3.11
CA ALA A 44 4.54 18.41 -2.86
C ALA A 44 4.28 17.73 -1.51
N GLU A 45 5.08 16.73 -1.14
CA GLU A 45 4.99 16.05 0.15
C GLU A 45 5.31 16.98 1.31
N LEU A 46 6.36 17.81 1.19
CA LEU A 46 6.69 18.83 2.16
C LEU A 46 5.53 19.82 2.33
N HIS A 47 4.97 20.33 1.23
CA HIS A 47 3.83 21.25 1.30
C HIS A 47 2.57 20.60 1.89
N ALA A 48 2.31 19.33 1.58
CA ALA A 48 1.22 18.56 2.17
C ALA A 48 1.40 18.45 3.69
N ALA A 49 2.61 18.12 4.16
CA ALA A 49 2.93 18.05 5.58
C ALA A 49 2.73 19.40 6.29
N GLU A 50 3.25 20.50 5.74
CA GLU A 50 3.08 21.86 6.27
C GLU A 50 1.60 22.27 6.39
N THR A 51 0.74 21.72 5.53
CA THR A 51 -0.68 22.08 5.45
C THR A 51 -1.61 21.00 6.01
N ASN A 52 -1.08 20.06 6.80
CA ASN A 52 -1.81 18.96 7.44
C ASN A 52 -2.58 18.03 6.47
N GLN A 53 -2.15 17.95 5.21
CA GLN A 53 -2.64 16.95 4.26
C GLN A 53 -1.82 15.66 4.34
N CYS A 54 -2.42 14.54 3.97
CA CYS A 54 -1.69 13.28 3.82
C CYS A 54 -0.56 13.47 2.80
N THR A 55 0.64 13.03 3.11
CA THR A 55 1.80 13.16 2.19
C THR A 55 1.75 12.13 1.07
N THR A 56 1.05 11.01 1.26
CA THR A 56 0.93 9.98 0.22
C THR A 56 -0.02 10.42 -0.91
N CYS A 57 -1.27 10.76 -0.58
CA CYS A 57 -2.25 11.23 -1.58
C CYS A 57 -2.30 12.75 -1.73
N LEU A 58 -1.42 13.49 -1.05
CA LEU A 58 -1.32 14.95 -1.14
C LEU A 58 -2.65 15.69 -0.87
N GLY A 59 -3.53 15.08 -0.07
CA GLY A 59 -4.82 15.64 0.32
C GLY A 59 -5.98 15.38 -0.64
N SER A 60 -5.80 14.55 -1.67
CA SER A 60 -6.87 14.15 -2.61
C SER A 60 -7.81 13.08 -2.05
N ALA A 61 -7.39 12.35 -1.00
CA ALA A 61 -7.99 11.10 -0.52
C ALA A 61 -7.85 9.88 -1.46
N THR A 62 -7.44 10.07 -2.71
CA THR A 62 -7.28 9.02 -3.72
C THR A 62 -5.88 9.06 -4.33
N GLU A 63 -5.32 7.90 -4.63
CA GLU A 63 -4.05 7.76 -5.32
C GLU A 63 -4.29 7.21 -6.71
N GLU A 64 -3.94 8.00 -7.72
CA GLU A 64 -3.76 7.46 -9.06
C GLU A 64 -2.40 6.76 -9.09
N ILE A 65 -2.40 5.45 -9.33
CA ILE A 65 -1.17 4.63 -9.27
C ILE A 65 -0.48 4.63 -10.63
N VAL A 66 -1.26 4.38 -11.67
CA VAL A 66 -0.92 4.52 -13.08
C VAL A 66 -2.04 5.31 -13.78
N PRO A 67 -1.82 5.87 -14.98
CA PRO A 67 -2.89 6.57 -15.70
C PRO A 67 -4.18 5.74 -15.76
N ASP A 68 -5.32 6.39 -15.53
CA ASP A 68 -6.67 5.81 -15.54
C ASP A 68 -6.99 4.78 -14.44
N PHE A 69 -6.04 4.49 -13.54
CA PHE A 69 -6.28 3.65 -12.36
C PHE A 69 -6.05 4.40 -11.05
N SER A 70 -7.16 4.64 -10.35
CA SER A 70 -7.17 5.29 -9.04
C SER A 70 -7.77 4.38 -7.97
N GLN A 71 -7.22 4.47 -6.75
CA GLN A 71 -7.75 3.81 -5.57
C GLN A 71 -7.81 4.77 -4.37
N GLU A 72 -8.58 4.42 -3.34
CA GLU A 72 -8.54 5.16 -2.09
C GLU A 72 -7.16 5.08 -1.45
N CYS A 73 -6.71 6.20 -0.86
CA CYS A 73 -5.41 6.26 -0.22
C CYS A 73 -5.39 5.41 1.04
N THR A 74 -4.69 4.29 0.99
CA THR A 74 -4.57 3.36 2.11
C THR A 74 -3.76 3.97 3.26
N ALA A 75 -2.79 4.84 2.97
CA ALA A 75 -1.96 5.49 3.97
C ALA A 75 -2.74 6.43 4.90
N CYS A 76 -3.89 6.97 4.48
CA CYS A 76 -4.73 7.84 5.31
C CYS A 76 -6.20 7.40 5.39
N ALA A 77 -6.48 6.14 5.02
CA ALA A 77 -7.83 5.57 4.93
C ALA A 77 -8.82 6.48 4.18
N GLY A 78 -8.41 7.01 3.03
CA GLY A 78 -9.26 7.86 2.19
C GLY A 78 -9.65 9.22 2.81
N THR A 79 -9.00 9.66 3.89
CA THR A 79 -9.35 10.95 4.51
C THR A 79 -8.65 12.14 3.86
N GLY A 80 -7.52 11.92 3.18
CA GLY A 80 -6.63 12.97 2.70
C GLY A 80 -5.88 13.72 3.81
N ARG A 81 -5.93 13.26 5.07
CA ARG A 81 -5.39 14.03 6.22
C ARG A 81 -4.13 13.43 6.82
N ARG A 82 -3.20 14.31 7.21
CA ARG A 82 -1.94 13.91 7.86
C ARG A 82 -2.18 13.22 9.20
N LYS A 83 -3.16 13.67 9.99
CA LYS A 83 -3.48 13.06 11.29
C LYS A 83 -3.87 11.59 11.17
N ALA A 84 -4.73 11.28 10.20
CA ALA A 84 -5.13 9.90 9.92
C ALA A 84 -3.92 9.07 9.46
N GLN A 85 -3.08 9.65 8.60
CA GLN A 85 -1.85 9.01 8.17
C GLN A 85 -0.90 8.67 9.33
N LEU A 86 -0.60 9.63 10.21
CA LEU A 86 0.28 9.39 11.36
C LEU A 86 -0.31 8.35 12.32
N THR A 87 -1.63 8.34 12.49
CA THR A 87 -2.32 7.32 13.30
C THR A 87 -2.17 5.94 12.68
N TRP A 88 -2.28 5.85 11.36
CA TRP A 88 -2.08 4.61 10.63
C TRP A 88 -0.63 4.12 10.68
N GLU A 89 0.34 5.02 10.47
CA GLU A 89 1.78 4.73 10.58
C GLU A 89 2.13 4.21 11.99
N LEU A 90 1.62 4.86 13.05
CA LEU A 90 1.83 4.40 14.42
C LEU A 90 1.21 3.01 14.66
N ALA A 91 -0.01 2.77 14.18
CA ALA A 91 -0.66 1.47 14.29
C ALA A 91 0.09 0.39 13.48
N TYR A 92 0.72 0.75 12.37
CA TYR A 92 1.53 -0.16 11.58
C TYR A 92 2.82 -0.53 12.31
N VAL A 93 3.55 0.43 12.88
CA VAL A 93 4.73 0.16 13.72
C VAL A 93 4.37 -0.74 14.90
N GLU A 94 3.23 -0.48 15.55
CA GLU A 94 2.74 -1.37 16.61
C GLU A 94 2.46 -2.79 16.07
N ALA A 95 1.85 -2.91 14.89
CA ALA A 95 1.62 -4.20 14.25
C ALA A 95 2.92 -4.94 13.91
N GLU A 96 4.01 -4.26 13.53
CA GLU A 96 5.30 -4.89 13.30
C GLU A 96 5.86 -5.55 14.56
N THR A 97 5.66 -4.93 15.72
CA THR A 97 6.12 -5.49 17.00
C THR A 97 5.29 -6.69 17.46
N MET A 98 3.99 -6.71 17.14
CA MET A 98 3.08 -7.78 17.57
C MET A 98 2.98 -8.93 16.56
N ILE A 99 3.02 -8.61 15.27
CA ILE A 99 2.87 -9.55 14.14
C ILE A 99 4.24 -9.73 13.50
N THR A 100 5.05 -10.55 14.16
CA THR A 100 6.41 -10.87 13.73
C THR A 100 6.40 -11.89 12.59
N VAL A 101 7.53 -11.98 11.88
CA VAL A 101 7.73 -13.01 10.85
C VAL A 101 7.57 -14.41 11.45
N ASP A 102 8.17 -14.66 12.62
CA ASP A 102 8.10 -15.96 13.29
C ASP A 102 6.69 -16.34 13.73
N LEU A 103 5.90 -15.38 14.19
CA LEU A 103 4.50 -15.62 14.53
C LEU A 103 3.73 -16.08 13.29
N VAL A 104 3.82 -15.33 12.18
CA VAL A 104 3.10 -15.69 10.95
C VAL A 104 3.61 -17.03 10.42
N ARG A 105 4.93 -17.26 10.39
CA ARG A 105 5.54 -18.53 9.97
C ARG A 105 4.99 -19.71 10.78
N MET A 106 4.92 -19.58 12.10
CA MET A 106 4.34 -20.60 12.98
C MET A 106 2.86 -20.86 12.71
N LEU A 107 2.08 -19.81 12.42
CA LEU A 107 0.64 -19.94 12.14
C LEU A 107 0.34 -20.57 10.78
N ILE A 108 1.19 -20.35 9.78
CA ILE A 108 1.01 -20.94 8.44
C ILE A 108 1.63 -22.33 8.29
N ALA A 109 2.54 -22.74 9.18
CA ALA A 109 3.22 -24.04 9.12
C ALA A 109 2.25 -25.25 9.03
N PRO A 110 1.09 -25.27 9.70
CA PRO A 110 0.12 -26.37 9.58
C PRO A 110 -0.66 -26.39 8.24
N LEU A 111 -0.59 -25.32 7.43
CA LEU A 111 -1.39 -25.18 6.22
C LEU A 111 -0.72 -25.95 5.06
N THR A 112 -1.16 -27.17 4.80
CA THR A 112 -0.60 -28.05 3.76
C THR A 112 -1.17 -27.81 2.36
N LYS A 113 -2.17 -26.93 2.23
CA LYS A 113 -2.79 -26.53 0.96
C LYS A 113 -2.55 -25.03 0.74
N PRO A 114 -2.70 -24.52 -0.50
CA PRO A 114 -2.68 -23.08 -0.75
C PRO A 114 -3.65 -22.33 0.17
N PHE A 115 -3.21 -21.20 0.69
CA PHE A 115 -3.92 -20.39 1.68
C PHE A 115 -3.98 -18.93 1.26
N GLN A 116 -5.09 -18.27 1.61
CA GLN A 116 -5.37 -16.87 1.24
C GLN A 116 -4.74 -15.88 2.23
N LEU A 117 -4.46 -14.66 1.78
CA LEU A 117 -4.07 -13.55 2.65
C LEU A 117 -5.10 -13.34 3.79
N SER A 118 -6.39 -13.29 3.43
CA SER A 118 -7.48 -13.08 4.38
C SER A 118 -7.53 -14.15 5.47
N GLN A 119 -7.37 -15.42 5.09
CA GLN A 119 -7.31 -16.55 6.02
C GLN A 119 -6.18 -16.40 7.05
N VAL A 120 -4.98 -16.02 6.61
CA VAL A 120 -3.83 -15.81 7.52
C VAL A 120 -4.08 -14.59 8.41
N ALA A 121 -4.61 -13.50 7.85
CA ALA A 121 -4.95 -12.30 8.62
C ALA A 121 -5.98 -12.58 9.71
N ASP A 122 -7.01 -13.36 9.42
CA ASP A 122 -8.04 -13.76 10.39
C ASP A 122 -7.48 -14.69 11.47
N THR A 123 -6.59 -15.61 11.08
CA THR A 123 -5.87 -16.47 12.04
C THR A 123 -5.03 -15.63 13.00
N VAL A 124 -4.27 -14.66 12.49
CA VAL A 124 -3.48 -13.73 13.32
C VAL A 124 -4.37 -12.94 14.27
N ARG A 125 -5.51 -12.41 13.79
CA ARG A 125 -6.48 -11.70 14.66
C ARG A 125 -6.98 -12.58 15.79
N ALA A 126 -7.37 -13.82 15.45
CA ALA A 126 -7.88 -14.78 16.43
C ALA A 126 -6.81 -15.14 17.47
N THR A 127 -5.58 -15.43 17.03
CA THR A 127 -4.45 -15.76 17.92
C THR A 127 -4.10 -14.63 18.87
N LEU A 128 -4.13 -13.37 18.39
CA LEU A 128 -3.79 -12.19 19.20
C LEU A 128 -4.99 -11.62 19.97
N GLY A 129 -6.19 -12.19 19.83
CA GLY A 129 -7.42 -11.69 20.47
C GLY A 129 -7.79 -10.27 20.03
N LEU A 130 -7.47 -9.90 18.78
CA LEU A 130 -7.68 -8.54 18.28
C LEU A 130 -9.11 -8.36 17.75
N PRO A 131 -9.84 -7.30 18.16
CA PRO A 131 -11.13 -6.99 17.57
C PRO A 131 -10.97 -6.49 16.12
N VAL A 132 -12.04 -6.60 15.33
CA VAL A 132 -12.06 -6.07 13.96
C VAL A 132 -11.74 -4.57 13.96
N GLY A 133 -10.86 -4.15 13.05
CA GLY A 133 -10.40 -2.77 12.94
C GLY A 133 -9.23 -2.41 13.86
N ARG A 134 -8.80 -3.31 14.77
CA ARG A 134 -7.58 -3.12 15.55
C ARG A 134 -6.35 -3.57 14.76
N LEU A 135 -5.40 -2.65 14.59
CA LEU A 135 -4.15 -2.81 13.85
C LEU A 135 -4.36 -3.09 12.35
N PRO A 136 -3.42 -2.69 11.49
CA PRO A 136 -3.42 -3.04 10.08
C PRO A 136 -2.98 -4.50 9.86
N VAL A 137 -3.71 -5.47 10.41
CA VAL A 137 -3.34 -6.90 10.37
C VAL A 137 -3.17 -7.41 8.95
N GLY A 138 -4.13 -7.14 8.06
CA GLY A 138 -4.08 -7.57 6.66
C GLY A 138 -2.83 -7.05 5.93
N PRO A 139 -2.59 -5.72 5.88
CA PRO A 139 -1.36 -5.15 5.33
C PRO A 139 -0.09 -5.76 5.92
N ARG A 140 0.00 -5.86 7.25
CA ARG A 140 1.19 -6.40 7.90
C ARG A 140 1.43 -7.88 7.56
N VAL A 141 0.38 -8.70 7.57
CA VAL A 141 0.48 -10.11 7.18
C VAL A 141 0.91 -10.25 5.73
N ARG A 142 0.36 -9.45 4.82
CA ARG A 142 0.78 -9.43 3.41
C ARG A 142 2.28 -9.17 3.29
N ASP A 143 2.80 -8.18 4.01
CA ASP A 143 4.21 -7.80 3.92
C ASP A 143 5.13 -8.90 4.49
N VAL A 144 4.67 -9.61 5.53
CA VAL A 144 5.36 -10.81 6.03
C VAL A 144 5.32 -11.96 5.02
N LEU A 145 4.18 -12.25 4.40
CA LEU A 145 4.08 -13.31 3.37
C LEU A 145 4.97 -13.00 2.16
N ARG A 146 5.04 -11.75 1.73
CA ARG A 146 5.97 -11.29 0.69
C ARG A 146 7.44 -11.43 1.10
N THR A 147 7.75 -11.21 2.38
CA THR A 147 9.10 -11.43 2.92
C THR A 147 9.48 -12.92 2.87
N LEU A 148 8.56 -13.81 3.27
CA LEU A 148 8.77 -15.26 3.22
C LEU A 148 8.86 -15.78 1.76
N GLU A 149 8.08 -15.21 0.85
CA GLU A 149 8.19 -15.47 -0.59
C GLU A 149 9.57 -15.06 -1.14
N ALA A 150 10.04 -13.86 -0.80
CA ALA A 150 11.37 -13.39 -1.21
C ALA A 150 12.51 -14.23 -0.60
N ALA A 151 12.28 -14.84 0.57
CA ALA A 151 13.19 -15.79 1.20
C ALA A 151 13.14 -17.21 0.60
N GLY A 152 12.20 -17.47 -0.33
CA GLY A 152 12.02 -18.78 -0.95
C GLY A 152 11.26 -19.79 -0.10
N GLU A 153 10.63 -19.38 1.00
CA GLU A 153 9.83 -20.25 1.86
C GLU A 153 8.41 -20.45 1.29
N LEU A 154 7.90 -19.45 0.57
CA LEU A 154 6.56 -19.45 -0.03
C LEU A 154 6.61 -19.15 -1.52
N THR A 155 5.58 -19.60 -2.24
CA THR A 155 5.32 -19.21 -3.63
C THR A 155 3.92 -18.61 -3.74
N LEU A 156 3.82 -17.44 -4.36
CA LEU A 156 2.52 -16.89 -4.77
C LEU A 156 1.97 -17.72 -5.93
N VAL A 157 0.76 -18.27 -5.77
CA VAL A 157 0.11 -19.14 -6.77
C VAL A 157 -1.12 -18.53 -7.42
N SER A 158 -1.46 -17.30 -7.08
CA SER A 158 -2.53 -16.56 -7.73
C SER A 158 -2.10 -15.95 -9.05
N ALA A 159 -2.97 -16.06 -10.05
CA ALA A 159 -3.00 -15.10 -11.15
C ALA A 159 -3.42 -13.72 -10.60
N PRO A 160 -2.94 -12.61 -11.18
CA PRO A 160 -3.39 -11.28 -10.80
C PRO A 160 -4.87 -11.09 -11.14
N ASP A 161 -5.57 -10.31 -10.30
CA ASP A 161 -6.98 -9.97 -10.53
C ASP A 161 -7.12 -9.00 -11.70
N GLU A 162 -6.19 -8.04 -11.82
CA GLU A 162 -6.18 -7.04 -12.88
C GLU A 162 -4.74 -6.75 -13.34
N LEU A 163 -4.56 -6.60 -14.65
CA LEU A 163 -3.33 -6.12 -15.26
C LEU A 163 -3.49 -4.61 -15.52
N LEU A 164 -2.83 -3.77 -14.71
CA LEU A 164 -3.00 -2.32 -14.75
C LEU A 164 -2.13 -1.68 -15.83
N ARG A 165 -0.91 -2.20 -16.03
CA ARG A 165 -0.02 -1.81 -17.13
C ARG A 165 0.85 -3.01 -17.50
N GLY A 166 0.60 -3.57 -18.69
CA GLY A 166 1.31 -4.77 -19.16
C GLY A 166 1.27 -5.93 -18.16
N THR A 167 2.39 -6.62 -17.98
CA THR A 167 2.55 -7.74 -17.03
C THR A 167 3.31 -7.35 -15.76
N THR A 168 3.65 -6.07 -15.61
CA THR A 168 4.57 -5.55 -14.59
C THR A 168 3.83 -4.87 -13.45
N VAL A 169 2.74 -4.16 -13.74
CA VAL A 169 1.87 -3.54 -12.73
C VAL A 169 0.58 -4.33 -12.66
N VAL A 170 0.41 -5.07 -11.56
CA VAL A 170 -0.70 -5.99 -11.38
C VAL A 170 -1.37 -5.80 -10.03
N LEU A 171 -2.67 -6.04 -9.97
CA LEU A 171 -3.46 -5.97 -8.74
C LEU A 171 -3.74 -7.37 -8.20
N TYR A 172 -3.50 -7.54 -6.90
CA TYR A 172 -3.92 -8.71 -6.12
C TYR A 172 -4.79 -8.24 -4.95
N ARG A 173 -6.03 -8.73 -4.86
CA ARG A 173 -6.99 -8.36 -3.80
C ARG A 173 -6.90 -9.32 -2.62
N ASP A 174 -7.01 -10.62 -2.86
CA ASP A 174 -6.85 -11.67 -1.84
C ASP A 174 -6.02 -12.86 -2.39
N PRO A 175 -4.71 -12.64 -2.61
CA PRO A 175 -3.82 -13.64 -3.18
C PRO A 175 -3.67 -14.90 -2.33
N TYR A 176 -3.29 -15.99 -3.00
CA TYR A 176 -2.97 -17.28 -2.40
C TYR A 176 -1.46 -17.54 -2.44
N TRP A 177 -0.93 -18.04 -1.33
CA TRP A 177 0.41 -18.61 -1.25
C TRP A 177 0.35 -20.09 -0.94
N GLN A 178 1.44 -20.79 -1.24
CA GLN A 178 1.70 -22.14 -0.77
C GLN A 178 3.14 -22.23 -0.28
N HIS A 179 3.41 -23.20 0.60
CA HIS A 179 4.78 -23.55 0.98
C HIS A 179 5.54 -24.07 -0.23
N VAL A 180 6.81 -23.69 -0.34
CA VAL A 180 7.74 -24.37 -1.24
C VAL A 180 7.98 -25.77 -0.66
N LEU A 181 7.70 -26.80 -1.44
CA LEU A 181 8.01 -28.18 -1.06
C LEU A 181 9.52 -28.36 -1.20
N GLU A 182 10.21 -28.68 -0.10
CA GLU A 182 11.58 -29.21 -0.12
C GLU A 182 11.62 -30.62 -0.72
#